data_AF-A0A535CBG5-F1
#
_entry.id   AF-A0A535CBG5-F1
#
_cell.length_a   1.000
_cell.length_b   1.000
_cell.length_c   1.000
_cell.angle_alpha   90.00
_cell.angle_beta   90.00
_cell.angle_gamma   90.00
#
_symmetry.space_group_name_H-M   'P 1'
#
loop_
_entity.id
_entity.type
_entity.pdbx_description
1 polymer ?
#
loop_
_entity_poly.entity_id
_entity_poly.type
_entity_poly.pdbx_seq_one_letter_code
_entity_poly.pdbx_strand_id
1 'polypeptide(L)'
;MNTDTAALRDLEHPVLSEVKAATTMLAANDFAGAADKLTAIGHDGRKILDWLDAHATFAKANSAATDCLRETMTDLGDQAETLVPHLRAGDATTDQLNKLRLDLGEAGNCVQSGD
;
A
#
# COMPACT_ATOMS: atom_id res chain seq x y z
N MET A 1 -2.75 14.58 22.35
CA MET A 1 -2.64 13.81 21.09
C MET A 1 -1.62 12.72 21.32
N ASN A 2 -1.96 11.47 21.02
CA ASN A 2 -1.08 10.32 21.26
C ASN A 2 0.03 10.32 20.19
N THR A 3 1.29 10.47 20.59
CA THR A 3 2.44 10.64 19.67
C THR A 3 2.51 9.52 18.63
N ASP A 4 2.14 8.29 19.02
CA ASP A 4 2.13 7.11 18.16
C ASP A 4 1.14 7.24 16.99
N THR A 5 -0.02 7.88 17.22
CA THR A 5 -1.02 8.11 16.16
C THR A 5 -0.49 9.08 15.10
N ALA A 6 0.25 10.11 15.51
CA ALA A 6 0.86 11.04 14.56
C ALA A 6 1.96 10.36 13.74
N ALA A 7 2.81 9.56 14.40
CA ALA A 7 3.86 8.80 13.72
C ALA A 7 3.29 7.81 12.70
N LEU A 8 2.20 7.10 13.03
CA LEU A 8 1.54 6.21 12.08
C LEU A 8 0.98 6.98 10.88
N ARG A 9 0.29 8.11 11.10
CA ARG A 9 -0.24 8.96 10.03
C ARG A 9 0.85 9.47 9.08
N ASP A 10 2.01 9.81 9.62
CA ASP A 10 3.17 10.25 8.82
C ASP A 10 3.71 9.12 7.92
N LEU A 11 3.59 7.85 8.34
CA LEU A 11 3.93 6.68 7.54
C LEU A 11 2.85 6.34 6.50
N GLU A 12 1.57 6.54 6.85
CA GLU A 12 0.41 6.25 6.01
C GLU A 12 0.27 7.23 4.83
N HIS A 13 0.58 8.51 5.03
CA HIS A 13 0.42 9.55 4.01
C HIS A 13 1.18 9.27 2.69
N PRO A 14 2.50 8.97 2.70
CA PRO A 14 3.21 8.67 1.46
C PRO A 14 2.62 7.45 0.74
N VAL A 15 2.31 6.37 1.47
CA VAL A 15 1.69 5.17 0.90
C VAL A 15 0.35 5.49 0.25
N LEU A 16 -0.52 6.24 0.91
CA LEU A 16 -1.82 6.64 0.35
C LEU A 16 -1.65 7.45 -0.95
N SER A 17 -0.69 8.36 -0.97
CA SER A 17 -0.38 9.16 -2.17
C SER A 17 0.07 8.26 -3.32
N GLU A 18 0.88 7.25 -3.04
CA GLU A 18 1.40 6.33 -4.05
C GLU A 18 0.33 5.37 -4.55
N VAL A 19 -0.54 4.85 -3.68
CA VAL A 19 -1.70 4.04 -4.04
C VAL A 19 -2.62 4.79 -5.01
N LYS A 20 -2.93 6.05 -4.72
CA LYS A 20 -3.74 6.92 -5.59
C LYS A 20 -3.06 7.15 -6.94
N ALA A 21 -1.74 7.38 -6.93
CA ALA A 21 -0.97 7.57 -8.16
C ALA A 21 -0.91 6.30 -9.02
N ALA A 22 -0.64 5.14 -8.42
CA ALA A 22 -0.62 3.84 -9.10
C ALA A 22 -1.97 3.56 -9.76
N THR A 23 -3.08 3.78 -9.04
CA THR A 23 -4.44 3.61 -9.55
C THR A 23 -4.69 4.48 -10.79
N THR A 24 -4.28 5.75 -10.72
CA THR A 24 -4.42 6.70 -11.84
C THR A 24 -3.59 6.28 -13.05
N MET A 25 -2.35 5.85 -12.84
CA MET A 25 -1.45 5.38 -13.89
C MET A 25 -1.98 4.11 -14.57
N LEU A 26 -2.50 3.15 -13.80
CA LEU A 26 -3.15 1.94 -14.34
C LEU A 26 -4.40 2.24 -15.16
N ALA A 27 -5.16 3.30 -14.81
CA ALA A 27 -6.31 3.75 -15.59
C ALA A 27 -5.87 4.44 -16.90
N ALA A 28 -4.71 5.11 -16.89
CA ALA A 28 -4.10 5.73 -18.05
C ALA A 28 -3.29 4.76 -18.94
N ASN A 29 -3.18 3.48 -18.56
CA ASN A 29 -2.30 2.47 -19.17
C ASN A 29 -0.80 2.83 -19.12
N ASP A 30 -0.40 3.66 -18.15
CA ASP A 30 1.00 3.92 -17.83
C ASP A 30 1.54 2.84 -16.89
N PHE A 31 1.89 1.68 -17.46
CA PHE A 31 2.35 0.53 -16.68
C PHE A 31 3.73 0.74 -16.05
N ALA A 32 4.61 1.49 -16.71
CA ALA A 32 5.93 1.82 -16.17
C ALA A 32 5.80 2.73 -14.94
N GLY A 33 5.00 3.80 -15.04
CA GLY A 33 4.69 4.65 -13.90
C GLY A 33 4.00 3.90 -12.76
N ALA A 34 3.03 3.04 -13.08
CA ALA A 34 2.37 2.20 -12.08
C ALA A 34 3.34 1.27 -11.35
N ALA A 35 4.28 0.65 -12.08
CA ALA A 35 5.31 -0.21 -11.50
C ALA A 35 6.25 0.55 -10.54
N ASP A 36 6.60 1.79 -10.86
CA ASP A 36 7.42 2.62 -9.99
C ASP A 36 6.67 3.00 -8.71
N LYS A 37 5.36 3.28 -8.80
CA LYS A 37 4.51 3.51 -7.62
C LYS A 37 4.32 2.26 -6.77
N LEU A 38 4.15 1.08 -7.37
CA LEU A 38 4.07 -0.17 -6.60
C LEU A 38 5.36 -0.50 -5.88
N THR A 39 6.51 -0.23 -6.50
CA THR A 39 7.81 -0.41 -5.85
C THR A 39 7.90 0.45 -4.58
N ALA A 40 7.42 1.70 -4.65
CA ALA A 40 7.41 2.62 -3.53
C ALA A 40 6.42 2.17 -2.43
N ILE A 41 5.21 1.76 -2.82
CA ILE A 41 4.20 1.19 -1.90
C ILE A 41 4.77 0.00 -1.14
N GLY A 42 5.45 -0.94 -1.80
CA GLY A 42 6.05 -2.09 -1.14
C GLY A 42 7.15 -1.68 -0.14
N HIS A 43 7.94 -0.65 -0.45
CA HIS A 43 8.96 -0.13 0.46
C HIS A 43 8.35 0.58 1.67
N ASP A 44 7.39 1.47 1.46
CA ASP A 44 6.79 2.26 2.54
C ASP A 44 5.79 1.44 3.36
N GLY A 45 5.09 0.48 2.74
CA GLY A 45 4.27 -0.51 3.43
C GLY A 45 5.08 -1.38 4.40
N ARG A 46 6.30 -1.79 4.02
CA ARG A 46 7.22 -2.46 4.97
C ARG A 46 7.55 -1.59 6.18
N LYS A 47 7.77 -0.28 6.02
CA LYS A 47 8.01 0.63 7.15
C LYS A 47 6.81 0.69 8.10
N ILE A 48 5.59 0.68 7.56
CA ILE A 48 4.36 0.62 8.36
C ILE A 48 4.32 -0.68 9.17
N LEU A 49 4.59 -1.82 8.54
CA LEU A 49 4.61 -3.14 9.20
C LEU A 49 5.65 -3.19 10.33
N ASP A 50 6.89 -2.77 10.04
CA ASP A 50 7.97 -2.70 11.02
C ASP A 50 7.61 -1.80 12.22
N TRP A 51 6.95 -0.67 11.94
CA TRP A 51 6.50 0.24 12.98
C TRP A 51 5.41 -0.37 13.86
N LEU A 52 4.42 -1.05 13.26
CA LEU A 52 3.36 -1.74 14.00
C LEU A 52 3.91 -2.85 14.90
N ASP A 53 4.92 -3.58 14.44
CA ASP A 53 5.61 -4.60 15.23
C ASP A 53 6.39 -3.99 16.41
N ALA A 54 7.07 -2.87 16.18
CA ALA A 54 7.77 -2.13 17.23
C ALA A 54 6.81 -1.50 18.28
N HIS A 55 5.58 -1.16 17.88
CA HIS A 55 4.57 -0.51 18.72
C HIS A 55 3.39 -1.44 19.03
N ALA A 56 3.67 -2.69 19.42
CA ALA A 56 2.65 -3.72 19.66
C ALA A 56 1.53 -3.31 20.65
N THR A 57 1.81 -2.45 21.64
CA THR A 57 0.77 -1.92 22.54
C THR A 57 -0.21 -1.02 21.81
N PHE A 58 0.28 -0.14 20.93
CA PHE A 58 -0.57 0.69 20.07
C PHE A 58 -1.39 -0.20 19.13
N ALA A 59 -0.74 -1.16 18.45
CA ALA A 59 -1.42 -2.06 17.53
C ALA A 59 -2.53 -2.87 18.23
N LYS A 60 -2.25 -3.41 19.42
CA LYS A 60 -3.25 -4.13 20.21
C LYS A 60 -4.42 -3.24 20.65
N ALA A 61 -4.17 -1.97 20.98
CA ALA A 61 -5.22 -1.02 21.36
C ALA A 61 -6.08 -0.57 20.17
N ASN A 62 -5.56 -0.68 18.94
CA ASN A 62 -6.21 -0.23 17.71
C ASN A 62 -6.37 -1.38 16.69
N SER A 63 -6.55 -2.62 17.16
CA SER A 63 -6.43 -3.82 16.32
C SER A 63 -7.32 -3.79 15.09
N ALA A 64 -8.56 -3.33 15.22
CA ALA A 64 -9.48 -3.23 14.08
C ALA A 64 -8.94 -2.35 12.93
N ALA A 65 -8.20 -1.29 13.22
CA ALA A 65 -7.58 -0.43 12.22
C ALA A 65 -6.25 -1.01 11.72
N THR A 66 -5.41 -1.52 12.64
CA THR A 66 -4.07 -2.00 12.29
C THR A 66 -4.07 -3.38 11.62
N ASP A 67 -5.10 -4.19 11.81
CA ASP A 67 -5.24 -5.50 11.14
C ASP A 67 -5.50 -5.31 9.64
N CYS A 68 -6.42 -4.41 9.27
CA CYS A 68 -6.68 -4.00 7.88
C CYS A 68 -5.38 -3.53 7.20
N LEU A 69 -4.64 -2.65 7.88
CA LEU A 69 -3.38 -2.09 7.38
C LEU A 69 -2.31 -3.17 7.21
N ARG A 70 -2.20 -4.10 8.15
CA ARG A 70 -1.21 -5.19 8.11
C ARG A 70 -1.46 -6.15 6.95
N GLU A 71 -2.70 -6.60 6.79
CA GLU A 71 -3.11 -7.49 5.69
C GLU A 71 -2.82 -6.82 4.34
N THR A 72 -3.31 -5.59 4.17
CA THR A 72 -3.12 -4.81 2.93
C THR A 72 -1.65 -4.59 2.59
N MET A 73 -0.83 -4.13 3.53
CA MET A 73 0.58 -3.83 3.23
C MET A 73 1.39 -5.08 2.91
N THR A 74 1.03 -6.22 3.50
CA THR A 74 1.63 -7.52 3.16
C THR A 74 1.26 -7.90 1.74
N ASP A 75 -0.04 -7.89 1.41
CA ASP A 75 -0.54 -8.28 0.09
C ASP A 75 -0.01 -7.39 -1.04
N LEU A 76 0.05 -6.08 -0.82
CA LEU A 76 0.63 -5.15 -1.80
C LEU A 76 2.15 -5.31 -1.91
N GLY A 77 2.85 -5.63 -0.82
CA GLY A 77 4.27 -5.92 -0.84
C GLY A 77 4.59 -7.12 -1.74
N ASP A 78 3.87 -8.23 -1.52
CA ASP A 78 4.00 -9.46 -2.31
C ASP A 78 3.63 -9.24 -3.78
N GLN A 79 2.59 -8.43 -4.03
CA GLN A 79 2.20 -8.04 -5.39
C GLN A 79 3.22 -7.16 -6.07
N ALA A 80 3.82 -6.20 -5.36
CA ALA A 80 4.86 -5.36 -5.94
C ALA A 80 6.04 -6.23 -6.40
N GLU A 81 6.46 -7.20 -5.59
CA GLU A 81 7.56 -8.10 -5.94
C GLU A 81 7.26 -8.97 -7.17
N THR A 82 6.00 -9.42 -7.30
CA THR A 82 5.59 -10.31 -8.40
C THR A 82 5.18 -9.56 -9.68
N LEU A 83 4.47 -8.44 -9.58
CA LEU A 83 3.87 -7.74 -10.74
C LEU A 83 4.74 -6.63 -11.34
N VAL A 84 5.64 -6.01 -10.57
CA VAL A 84 6.51 -4.93 -11.10
C VAL A 84 7.31 -5.37 -12.33
N PRO A 85 7.92 -6.58 -12.39
CA PRO A 85 8.61 -7.05 -13.58
C PRO A 85 7.67 -7.14 -14.80
N HIS A 86 6.44 -7.63 -14.59
CA HIS A 86 5.46 -7.82 -15.66
C HIS A 86 4.90 -6.50 -16.20
N LEU A 87 4.65 -5.55 -15.31
CA LEU A 87 4.23 -4.20 -15.69
C LEU A 87 5.31 -3.48 -16.51
N ARG A 88 6.58 -3.65 -16.13
CA ARG A 88 7.72 -3.08 -16.88
C ARG A 88 7.94 -3.77 -18.23
N ALA A 89 7.71 -5.08 -18.29
CA ALA A 89 7.79 -5.84 -19.54
C ALA A 89 6.58 -5.62 -20.46
N GLY A 90 5.48 -5.09 -19.92
CA GLY A 90 4.22 -4.91 -20.64
C GLY A 90 3.48 -6.24 -20.90
N ASP A 91 3.75 -7.28 -20.11
CA ASP A 91 3.19 -8.63 -20.28
C ASP A 91 2.23 -9.05 -19.15
N ALA A 92 1.91 -8.13 -18.23
CA ALA A 92 0.90 -8.36 -17.19
C ALA A 92 -0.46 -8.71 -17.81
N THR A 93 -1.08 -9.78 -17.32
CA THR A 93 -2.38 -10.24 -17.80
C THR A 93 -3.51 -9.35 -17.32
N THR A 94 -4.66 -9.40 -18.02
CA THR A 94 -5.87 -8.68 -17.61
C THR A 94 -6.29 -9.04 -16.19
N ASP A 95 -6.20 -10.32 -15.80
CA ASP A 95 -6.57 -10.77 -14.46
C ASP A 95 -5.62 -10.21 -13.39
N GLN A 96 -4.31 -10.19 -13.68
CA GLN A 96 -3.31 -9.56 -12.82
C GLN A 96 -3.58 -8.06 -12.64
N LEU A 97 -3.89 -7.34 -13.72
CA LEU A 97 -4.22 -5.92 -13.67
C LEU A 97 -5.53 -5.64 -12.95
N ASN A 98 -6.53 -6.52 -13.07
CA ASN A 98 -7.79 -6.39 -12.36
C ASN A 98 -7.63 -6.62 -10.86
N LYS A 99 -6.89 -7.67 -10.47
CA LYS A 99 -6.55 -7.92 -9.07
C LYS A 99 -5.80 -6.74 -8.46
N LEU A 100 -4.76 -6.26 -9.13
CA LEU A 100 -3.99 -5.10 -8.69
C LEU A 100 -4.85 -3.85 -8.47
N ARG A 101 -5.84 -3.59 -9.35
CA ARG A 101 -6.76 -2.46 -9.19
C ARG A 101 -7.67 -2.60 -7.98
N LEU A 102 -8.15 -3.82 -7.70
CA LEU A 102 -8.96 -4.10 -6.51
C LEU A 102 -8.15 -3.89 -5.24
N ASP A 103 -6.95 -4.47 -5.21
CA ASP A 103 -6.09 -4.46 -4.03
C ASP A 103 -5.59 -3.03 -3.72
N LEU A 104 -5.32 -2.20 -4.74
CA LEU A 104 -5.06 -0.77 -4.56
C LEU A 104 -6.28 0.00 -4.04
N GLY A 105 -7.49 -0.38 -4.45
CA GLY A 105 -8.72 0.21 -3.95
C GLY A 105 -8.96 -0.10 -2.46
N GLU A 106 -8.75 -1.36 -2.07
CA GLU A 106 -8.82 -1.81 -0.68
C GLU A 106 -7.76 -1.12 0.18
N ALA A 107 -6.55 -0.98 -0.35
CA ALA A 107 -5.47 -0.27 0.33
C ALA A 107 -5.79 1.19 0.64
N GLY A 108 -6.41 1.89 -0.32
CA GLY A 108 -6.86 3.26 -0.10
C GLY A 108 -7.92 3.38 1.00
N ASN A 109 -8.67 2.31 1.30
CA ASN A 109 -9.67 2.27 2.36
C ASN A 109 -9.07 1.93 3.73
N CYS A 110 -8.09 1.02 3.77
CA CYS A 110 -7.41 0.64 5.02
C CYS A 110 -6.47 1.75 5.52
N VAL A 111 -5.83 2.49 4.61
CA VAL A 111 -4.97 3.61 4.98
C VAL A 111 -5.83 4.82 5.35
N GLN A 112 -5.79 5.23 6.61
CA GLN A 112 -6.65 6.30 7.09
C GLN A 112 -6.19 7.66 6.51
N SER A 113 -7.09 8.33 5.78
CA SER A 113 -6.92 9.74 5.45
C SER A 113 -7.02 10.52 6.76
N GLY A 114 -5.90 11.06 7.23
CA GLY A 114 -5.89 11.90 8.43
C GLY A 114 -6.78 13.13 8.24
N ASP A 115 -7.96 13.12 8.87
CA ASP A 115 -8.60 14.34 9.39
C ASP A 115 -7.96 14.72 10.75
#